data_AF-A0A850KHV0-F1
#
_entry.id   AF-A0A850KHV0-F1
#
_cell.length_a   1.000
_cell.length_b   1.000
_cell.length_c   1.000
_cell.angle_alpha   90.00
_cell.angle_beta   90.00
_cell.angle_gamma   90.00
#
_symmetry.space_group_name_H-M   'P 1'
#
loop_
_entity.id
_entity.type
_entity.pdbx_description
1 polymer ?
#
loop_
_entity_poly.entity_id
_entity_poly.type
_entity_poly.pdbx_seq_one_letter_code
_entity_poly.pdbx_strand_id
1 'polypeptide(L)'
;VALGNVIGSNLFNILGVLGVVSIIQPLPVAQQLIDFDIWVMLGATLLLIPFMMTRWQLSRFEGFLFAVSYGIYIFVQAYGVEDLLAKFS
;
A
#
# COMPACT_ATOMS: atom_id res chain seq x y z
N VAL A 1 -7.48 17.00 -9.75
CA VAL A 1 -7.81 17.19 -8.31
C VAL A 1 -7.81 15.85 -7.56
N ALA A 2 -8.57 14.84 -7.97
CA ALA A 2 -8.68 13.56 -7.26
C ALA A 2 -7.33 12.89 -6.91
N LEU A 3 -6.40 12.79 -7.87
CA LEU A 3 -5.09 12.17 -7.65
C LEU A 3 -4.23 12.92 -6.61
N GLY A 4 -4.22 14.25 -6.65
CA GLY A 4 -3.52 15.08 -5.67
C GLY A 4 -4.10 14.91 -4.25
N ASN A 5 -5.43 14.72 -4.14
CA ASN A 5 -6.06 14.38 -2.87
C ASN A 5 -5.61 13.02 -2.36
N VAL A 6 -5.58 11.98 -3.22
CA VAL A 6 -5.15 10.62 -2.82
C VAL A 6 -3.70 10.60 -2.35
N ILE A 7 -2.81 11.28 -3.06
CA ILE A 7 -1.39 11.34 -2.68
C ILE A 7 -1.23 12.17 -1.40
N GLY A 8 -1.86 13.35 -1.34
CA GLY A 8 -1.77 14.26 -0.20
C GLY A 8 -2.33 13.65 1.08
N SER A 9 -3.47 12.96 1.02
CA SER A 9 -4.09 12.32 2.19
C SER A 9 -3.27 11.16 2.72
N ASN A 10 -2.65 10.36 1.85
CA ASN A 10 -1.77 9.26 2.28
C ASN A 10 -0.48 9.80 2.90
N LEU A 11 0.13 10.82 2.29
CA LEU A 11 1.32 11.46 2.84
C LEU A 11 1.04 12.09 4.21
N PHE A 12 -0.10 12.77 4.36
CA PHE A 12 -0.52 13.36 5.63
C PHE A 12 -0.85 12.29 6.70
N ASN A 13 -1.46 11.16 6.33
CA ASN A 13 -1.72 10.08 7.28
C ASN A 13 -0.42 9.46 7.81
N ILE A 14 0.60 9.29 6.97
CA ILE A 14 1.88 8.70 7.39
C ILE A 14 2.73 9.72 8.14
N LEU A 15 2.96 10.91 7.58
CA LEU A 15 3.86 11.89 8.17
C LEU A 15 3.20 12.69 9.29
N GLY A 16 1.94 13.08 9.10
CA GLY A 16 1.18 13.88 10.05
C GLY A 16 0.61 13.03 11.18
N VAL A 17 -0.34 12.14 10.86
CA VAL A 17 -1.06 11.37 11.89
C VAL A 17 -0.15 10.34 12.55
N LEU A 18 0.41 9.40 11.79
CA LEU A 18 1.30 8.36 12.33
C LEU A 18 2.56 8.96 12.95
N GLY A 19 3.17 9.96 12.31
CA GLY A 19 4.34 10.68 12.85
C GLY A 19 4.06 11.29 14.22
N VAL A 20 2.99 12.08 14.37
CA VAL A 20 2.62 12.68 15.66
C VAL A 20 2.26 11.61 16.71
N VAL A 21 1.49 10.59 16.33
CA VAL A 21 1.12 9.50 17.25
C VAL A 21 2.37 8.76 17.75
N SER A 22 3.36 8.51 16.89
CA SER A 22 4.59 7.80 17.27
C SER A 22 5.46 8.55 18.29
N ILE A 23 5.37 9.89 18.33
CA ILE A 23 6.08 10.73 19.32
C ILE A 23 5.39 10.64 20.68
N ILE A 24 4.06 10.60 20.71
CA ILE A 24 3.26 10.57 21.94
C ILE A 24 3.25 9.16 22.53
N GLN A 25 3.08 8.14 21.70
CA GLN A 25 2.96 6.75 22.10
C GLN A 25 3.81 5.87 21.17
N PRO A 26 4.77 5.08 21.71
CA PRO A 26 5.49 4.10 20.92
C PRO A 26 4.48 3.11 20.33
N LEU A 27 4.37 3.11 19.00
CA LEU A 27 3.52 2.18 18.27
C LEU A 27 4.25 0.83 18.18
N PRO A 28 3.75 -0.24 18.79
CA PRO A 28 4.33 -1.57 18.60
C PRO A 28 4.14 -1.97 17.13
N VAL A 29 5.25 -2.02 16.40
CA VAL A 29 5.24 -2.40 14.99
C VAL A 29 5.30 -3.93 14.91
N ALA A 30 4.29 -4.54 14.30
CA ALA A 30 4.31 -5.96 14.04
C ALA A 30 5.44 -6.28 13.04
N GLN A 31 6.23 -7.34 13.30
CA GLN A 31 7.34 -7.73 12.44
C GLN A 31 6.89 -7.97 10.98
N GLN A 32 5.69 -8.54 10.81
CA GLN A 32 5.05 -8.75 9.51
C GLN A 32 4.82 -7.45 8.71
N LEU A 33 4.58 -6.33 9.40
CA LEU A 33 4.40 -5.02 8.76
C LEU A 33 5.71 -4.51 8.16
N ILE A 34 6.83 -4.78 8.82
CA ILE A 34 8.17 -4.38 8.37
C ILE A 34 8.63 -5.27 7.21
N ASP A 35 8.41 -6.58 7.33
CA ASP A 35 8.97 -7.56 6.41
C ASP A 35 8.17 -7.65 5.10
N PHE A 36 6.86 -7.35 5.12
CA PHE A 36 5.99 -7.50 3.95
C PHE A 36 5.20 -6.24 3.61
N ASP A 37 4.41 -5.71 4.53
CA ASP A 37 3.42 -4.67 4.21
C ASP A 37 4.06 -3.37 3.72
N ILE A 38 5.17 -2.94 4.36
CA ILE A 38 5.93 -1.75 3.93
C ILE A 38 6.46 -1.89 2.50
N TRP A 39 6.99 -3.06 2.14
CA TRP A 39 7.55 -3.29 0.80
C TRP A 39 6.46 -3.33 -0.26
N VAL A 40 5.30 -3.94 0.04
CA VAL A 40 4.15 -3.95 -0.88
C VAL A 40 3.61 -2.53 -1.09
N MET A 41 3.45 -1.75 -0.02
CA MET A 41 3.00 -0.35 -0.11
C MET A 41 3.97 0.53 -0.89
N LEU A 42 5.28 0.35 -0.68
CA LEU A 42 6.32 1.06 -1.41
C LEU A 42 6.31 0.69 -2.90
N GLY A 43 6.21 -0.61 -3.22
CA GLY A 43 6.08 -1.09 -4.59
C GLY A 43 4.83 -0.54 -5.29
N ALA A 44 3.68 -0.53 -4.62
CA ALA A 44 2.44 0.04 -5.15
C ALA A 44 2.56 1.56 -5.41
N THR A 45 3.21 2.28 -4.51
CA THR A 45 3.46 3.73 -4.65
C THR A 45 4.43 4.02 -5.80
N LEU A 46 5.50 3.23 -5.93
CA LEU A 46 6.43 3.35 -7.05
C LEU A 46 5.76 3.00 -8.38
N LEU A 47 4.89 1.99 -8.41
CA LEU A 47 4.09 1.64 -9.59
C LEU A 47 3.21 2.80 -10.03
N LEU A 48 2.65 3.59 -9.10
CA LEU A 48 1.86 4.77 -9.45
C LEU A 48 2.68 5.84 -10.18
N ILE A 49 3.98 6.02 -9.86
CA ILE A 49 4.82 7.09 -10.44
C ILE A 49 4.87 7.07 -11.99
N PRO A 50 5.21 5.97 -12.68
CA PRO A 50 5.22 5.94 -14.15
C PRO A 50 3.82 6.15 -14.75
N PHE A 51 2.77 5.65 -14.11
CA PHE A 51 1.39 5.92 -14.55
C PHE A 51 1.03 7.40 -14.42
N MET A 52 1.52 8.08 -13.38
CA MET A 52 1.35 9.51 -13.20
C MET A 52 2.08 10.33 -14.28
N MET A 53 3.30 9.94 -14.65
CA MET A 53 4.09 10.66 -15.66
C MET A 53 3.47 10.62 -17.06
N THR A 54 2.66 9.60 -17.36
CA THR A 54 2.18 9.38 -18.73
C THR A 54 0.98 10.27 -19.08
N ARG A 55 0.01 10.46 -18.16
CA ARG A 55 -1.19 11.31 -18.42
C ARG A 55 -1.80 12.06 -17.22
N TRP A 56 -1.23 11.97 -16.02
CA TRP A 56 -1.81 12.57 -14.77
C TRP A 56 -3.28 12.20 -14.49
N GLN A 57 -3.81 11.19 -15.19
CA GLN A 57 -5.19 10.73 -15.11
C GLN A 57 -5.16 9.22 -14.98
N LEU A 58 -5.70 8.71 -13.87
CA LEU A 58 -5.88 7.28 -13.66
C LEU A 58 -7.11 6.84 -14.45
N SER A 59 -6.92 6.00 -15.46
CA SER A 59 -7.99 5.38 -16.22
C SER A 59 -8.75 4.36 -15.36
N ARG A 60 -10.00 4.04 -15.77
CA ARG A 60 -10.81 3.01 -15.09
C ARG A 60 -10.12 1.64 -15.07
N PHE A 61 -9.34 1.33 -16.11
CA PHE A 61 -8.62 0.07 -16.20
C PHE A 61 -7.45 0.01 -15.20
N GLU A 62 -6.67 1.07 -15.08
CA GLU A 62 -5.59 1.17 -14.09
C GLU A 62 -6.15 1.11 -12.67
N GLY A 63 -7.23 1.83 -12.39
CA GLY A 63 -7.91 1.76 -11.09
C GLY A 63 -8.43 0.35 -10.76
N PHE A 64 -8.95 -0.37 -11.76
CA PHE A 64 -9.36 -1.77 -11.59
C PHE A 64 -8.16 -2.67 -11.29
N LEU A 65 -7.03 -2.48 -11.97
CA LEU A 65 -5.82 -3.25 -11.72
C LEU A 65 -5.29 -3.04 -10.28
N PHE A 66 -5.31 -1.79 -9.80
CA PHE A 66 -4.97 -1.47 -8.40
C PHE A 66 -5.97 -2.07 -7.39
N ALA A 67 -7.26 -2.12 -7.73
CA ALA A 67 -8.26 -2.75 -6.87
C ALA A 67 -8.07 -4.27 -6.78
N VAL A 68 -7.76 -4.92 -7.90
CA VAL A 68 -7.46 -6.36 -7.94
C VAL A 68 -6.17 -6.67 -7.18
N SER A 69 -5.11 -5.88 -7.36
CA SER A 69 -3.86 -6.08 -6.62
C SER A 69 -4.06 -5.88 -5.12
N TYR A 70 -4.89 -4.94 -4.70
CA TYR A 70 -5.27 -4.76 -3.30
C TYR A 70 -6.07 -5.95 -2.76
N GLY A 71 -6.98 -6.52 -3.55
CA GLY A 71 -7.70 -7.74 -3.20
C GLY A 71 -6.75 -8.95 -3.01
N ILE A 72 -5.77 -9.10 -3.90
CA ILE A 72 -4.72 -10.13 -3.77
C ILE A 72 -3.91 -9.90 -2.50
N TYR A 73 -3.52 -8.65 -2.22
CA TYR A 73 -2.79 -8.31 -1.00
C TYR A 73 -3.56 -8.70 0.27
N ILE A 74 -4.86 -8.37 0.36
CA ILE A 74 -5.70 -8.79 1.49
C ILE A 74 -5.76 -10.32 1.58
N PHE A 75 -5.93 -11.01 0.46
CA PHE A 75 -5.98 -12.47 0.44
C PHE A 75 -4.66 -13.09 0.95
N VAL A 76 -3.53 -12.59 0.47
CA VAL A 76 -2.20 -13.03 0.89
C VAL A 76 -1.96 -12.73 2.36
N GLN A 77 -2.40 -11.56 2.85
CA GLN A 77 -2.28 -11.19 4.25
C GLN A 77 -3.18 -12.04 5.17
N ALA A 78 -4.38 -12.41 4.70
CA ALA A 78 -5.32 -13.24 5.46
C ALA A 78 -4.89 -14.71 5.56
N TYR A 79 -4.30 -15.26 4.51
CA TYR A 79 -3.90 -16.67 4.47
C TYR A 79 -2.42 -16.91 4.80
N GLY A 80 -1.58 -15.87 4.82
CA GLY A 80 -0.13 -16.01 5.02
C GLY A 80 0.56 -16.50 3.75
N VAL A 81 1.63 -15.80 3.34
CA VAL A 81 2.44 -16.17 2.15
C VAL A 81 2.99 -17.59 2.29
N GLU A 82 3.40 -17.99 3.50
CA GLU A 82 4.00 -19.28 3.79
C GLU A 82 3.00 -20.44 3.63
N ASP A 83 1.79 -20.30 4.14
CA ASP A 83 0.71 -21.28 3.98
C ASP A 83 0.22 -21.39 2.53
N LEU A 84 0.22 -20.27 1.78
CA LEU A 84 -0.10 -20.30 0.36
C LEU A 84 0.99 -21.01 -0.45
N LEU A 85 2.27 -20.71 -0.22
CA LEU A 85 3.37 -21.39 -0.91
C LEU A 85 3.46 -22.88 -0.55
N ALA A 86 3.17 -23.25 0.70
CA ALA A 86 3.12 -24.65 1.14
C ALA A 86 1.95 -25.44 0.53
N LYS A 87 0.85 -24.77 0.17
CA LYS A 87 -0.35 -25.40 -0.42
C LYS A 87 -0.27 -25.58 -1.94
N PHE A 88 0.67 -24.89 -2.59
CA PHE A 88 0.94 -24.97 -4.03
C PHE A 88 2.26 -25.67 -4.38
N SER A 89 3.01 -26.19 -3.38
CA SER A 89 4.11 -27.15 -3.54
C SER A 89 3.66 -28.57 -3.21
#